data_AF-A0A7C3AZE6-F1
#
_entry.id   AF-A0A7C3AZE6-F1
#
_cell.length_a   1.000
_cell.length_b   1.000
_cell.length_c   1.000
_cell.angle_alpha   90.00
_cell.angle_beta   90.00
_cell.angle_gamma   90.00
#
_symmetry.space_group_name_H-M   'P 1'
#
loop_
_entity.id
_entity.type
_entity.pdbx_description
1 polymer ?
#
loop_
_entity_poly.entity_id
_entity_poly.type
_entity_poly.pdbx_seq_one_letter_code
_entity_poly.pdbx_strand_id
1 'polypeptide(L)'
;MEIFITIVAFLAILAVLIIAHELGHLTTAKMAGVTVEEFGIGFPPRLLSFRRGGTVYSLNAIPLGGFVKMAGEEDPKVAGSLASKSIPVRLLALGSGSLMNLLLPLLLFSVAFMVPHNIVYGQVQVDEVAANSPAARAGIVSGDSILEINGNEVNNIGDVQRHIQLNLGQPVTLL
;
A
#
# COMPACT_ATOMS: atom_id res chain seq x y z
N MET A 1 -2.09 -10.58 21.33
CA MET A 1 -1.31 -10.99 20.14
C MET A 1 -1.56 -10.03 18.98
N GLU A 2 -2.82 -9.75 18.66
CA GLU A 2 -3.22 -8.78 17.62
C GLU A 2 -2.53 -7.42 17.71
N ILE A 3 -2.58 -6.74 18.86
CA ILE A 3 -2.00 -5.38 19.01
C ILE A 3 -0.49 -5.36 18.70
N PHE A 4 0.24 -6.37 19.16
CA PHE A 4 1.68 -6.45 18.91
C PHE A 4 1.98 -6.62 17.42
N ILE A 5 1.24 -7.52 16.74
CA ILE A 5 1.36 -7.73 15.30
C ILE A 5 1.03 -6.45 14.55
N THR A 6 -0.04 -5.75 14.94
CA THR A 6 -0.42 -4.47 14.31
C THR A 6 0.65 -3.40 14.47
N ILE A 7 1.27 -3.26 15.65
CA ILE A 7 2.35 -2.29 15.87
C ILE A 7 3.57 -2.64 15.01
N VAL A 8 3.98 -3.90 14.98
CA VAL A 8 5.13 -4.35 14.18
C VAL A 8 4.85 -4.14 12.69
N ALA A 9 3.66 -4.52 12.21
CA ALA A 9 3.26 -4.33 10.82
C ALA A 9 3.21 -2.84 10.45
N PHE A 10 2.65 -1.99 11.31
CA PHE A 10 2.63 -0.54 11.12
C PHE A 10 4.04 0.04 10.98
N LEU A 11 4.96 -0.31 11.89
CA LEU A 11 6.35 0.15 11.84
C LEU A 11 7.07 -0.36 10.59
N ALA A 12 6.82 -1.60 10.19
CA ALA A 12 7.41 -2.18 8.98
C ALA A 12 6.92 -1.44 7.71
N ILE A 13 5.60 -1.20 7.59
CA ILE A 13 5.03 -0.45 6.46
C ILE A 13 5.58 0.98 6.46
N LEU A 14 5.62 1.65 7.61
CA LEU A 14 6.17 3.00 7.74
C LEU A 14 7.64 3.06 7.29
N ALA A 15 8.46 2.10 7.71
CA ALA A 15 9.86 2.02 7.31
C ALA A 15 10.02 1.85 5.78
N VAL A 16 9.23 0.97 5.17
CA VAL A 16 9.24 0.77 3.71
C VAL A 16 8.84 2.05 2.97
N LEU A 17 7.77 2.72 3.41
CA LEU A 17 7.31 3.97 2.80
C LEU A 17 8.33 5.11 2.93
N ILE A 18 8.96 5.26 4.09
CA ILE A 18 10.03 6.25 4.29
C ILE A 18 11.21 5.96 3.36
N ILE A 19 11.69 4.71 3.33
CA ILE A 19 12.84 4.34 2.48
C ILE A 19 12.51 4.60 1.02
N ALA A 20 11.32 4.21 0.55
CA ALA A 20 10.90 4.47 -0.81
C ALA A 20 10.81 5.97 -1.12
N HIS A 21 10.25 6.77 -0.20
CA HIS A 21 10.18 8.23 -0.32
C HIS A 21 11.57 8.85 -0.50
N GLU A 22 12.50 8.56 0.40
CA GLU A 22 13.86 9.10 0.32
C GLU A 22 14.61 8.59 -0.91
N LEU A 23 14.37 7.34 -1.33
CA LEU A 23 14.94 6.80 -2.57
C LEU A 23 14.44 7.57 -3.81
N GLY A 24 13.19 8.05 -3.81
CA GLY A 24 12.67 8.93 -4.85
C GLY A 24 13.51 10.21 -4.99
N HIS A 25 13.76 10.90 -3.88
CA HIS A 25 14.62 12.08 -3.84
C HIS A 25 16.05 11.78 -4.28
N LEU A 26 16.66 10.73 -3.72
CA LEU A 26 18.04 10.34 -4.04
C LEU A 26 18.22 10.03 -5.53
N THR A 27 17.34 9.20 -6.09
CA THR A 27 17.44 8.75 -7.49
C THR A 27 17.28 9.92 -8.45
N THR A 28 16.25 10.73 -8.28
CA THR A 28 16.00 11.89 -9.15
C THR A 28 17.09 12.95 -9.04
N ALA A 29 17.58 13.25 -7.82
CA ALA A 29 18.70 14.17 -7.63
C ALA A 29 19.98 13.67 -8.33
N LYS A 30 20.33 12.38 -8.17
CA LYS A 30 21.50 11.78 -8.82
C LYS A 30 21.37 11.78 -10.35
N MET A 31 20.20 11.44 -10.88
CA MET A 31 19.93 11.47 -12.33
C MET A 31 20.03 12.89 -12.91
N ALA A 32 19.63 13.90 -12.14
CA ALA A 32 19.76 15.31 -12.51
C ALA A 32 21.19 15.86 -12.36
N GLY A 33 22.15 15.05 -11.90
CA GLY A 33 23.52 15.48 -11.61
C GLY A 33 23.58 16.50 -10.47
N VAL A 34 22.69 16.39 -9.49
CA VAL A 34 22.75 17.12 -8.22
C VAL A 34 23.62 16.33 -7.25
N THR A 35 24.53 17.02 -6.56
CA THR A 35 25.35 16.40 -5.53
C THR A 35 24.49 16.10 -4.31
N VAL A 36 24.46 14.84 -3.89
CA VAL A 36 23.82 14.41 -2.64
C VAL A 36 24.92 14.14 -1.63
N GLU A 37 24.95 14.92 -0.56
CA GLU A 37 25.96 14.81 0.49
C GLU A 37 25.68 13.60 1.39
N GLU A 38 24.41 13.41 1.77
CA GLU A 38 23.98 12.37 2.67
C GLU A 38 22.59 11.85 2.32
N PHE A 39 22.43 10.52 2.37
CA PHE A 39 21.17 9.80 2.37
C PHE A 39 21.05 9.13 3.73
N GLY A 40 20.12 9.60 4.55
CA GLY A 40 19.92 9.12 5.92
C GLY A 40 18.61 8.39 6.08
N ILE A 41 18.67 7.20 6.68
CA ILE A 41 17.49 6.48 7.19
C ILE A 41 17.40 6.75 8.69
N GLY A 42 16.26 7.25 9.14
CA GLY A 42 16.06 7.74 10.50
C GLY A 42 16.66 9.13 10.74
N PHE A 43 16.41 9.67 11.93
CA PHE A 43 16.99 10.93 12.40
C PHE A 43 18.15 10.72 13.38
N PRO A 44 19.11 11.68 13.43
CA PRO A 44 20.27 11.64 14.31
C PRO A 44 19.94 11.32 15.78
N PRO A 45 20.90 10.76 16.55
CA PRO A 45 22.32 10.58 16.22
C PRO A 45 22.58 9.43 15.24
N ARG A 46 23.65 9.56 14.45
CA ARG A 46 24.09 8.55 13.48
C ARG A 46 24.63 7.32 14.20
N LEU A 47 24.11 6.13 13.86
CA LEU A 47 24.58 4.86 14.38
C LEU A 47 25.67 4.25 13.49
N LEU A 48 25.38 4.15 12.20
CA LEU A 48 26.25 3.54 11.20
C LEU A 48 26.27 4.41 9.95
N SER A 49 27.39 4.44 9.25
CA SER A 49 27.44 5.05 7.92
C SER A 49 28.57 4.51 7.08
N PHE A 50 28.39 4.57 5.77
CA PHE A 50 29.44 4.30 4.79
C PHE A 50 29.34 5.32 3.65
N ARG A 51 30.46 5.56 2.96
CA ARG A 51 30.49 6.48 1.82
C ARG A 51 30.59 5.70 0.52
N ARG A 52 29.70 6.01 -0.44
CA ARG A 52 29.72 5.41 -1.78
C ARG A 52 29.30 6.44 -2.82
N GLY A 53 30.07 6.56 -3.92
CA GLY A 53 29.72 7.46 -5.03
C GLY A 53 29.53 8.92 -4.63
N GLY A 54 30.37 9.42 -3.71
CA GLY A 54 30.32 10.80 -3.18
C GLY A 54 29.30 11.03 -2.07
N THR A 55 28.32 10.13 -1.89
CA THR A 55 27.24 10.24 -0.90
C THR A 55 27.54 9.41 0.34
N VAL A 56 27.25 9.97 1.51
CA VAL A 56 27.23 9.26 2.77
C VAL A 56 25.87 8.58 2.93
N TYR A 57 25.86 7.27 3.13
CA TYR A 57 24.66 6.52 3.47
C TYR A 57 24.69 6.29 4.98
N SER A 58 23.72 6.83 5.70
CA SER A 58 23.66 6.77 7.17
C SER A 58 22.40 6.04 7.65
N LEU A 59 22.58 5.29 8.73
CA LEU A 59 21.50 4.74 9.54
C LEU A 59 21.57 5.44 10.90
N ASN A 60 20.48 6.09 11.28
CA ASN A 60 20.39 6.91 12.49
C ASN A 60 19.47 6.28 13.54
N ALA A 61 19.59 6.73 14.78
CA ALA A 61 18.99 6.08 15.94
C ALA A 61 17.46 6.20 16.00
N ILE A 62 16.89 7.29 15.48
CA ILE A 62 15.45 7.55 15.57
C ILE A 62 14.78 7.06 14.28
N PRO A 63 13.98 5.98 14.28
CA PRO A 63 13.45 5.35 13.06
C PRO A 63 12.23 6.07 12.48
N LEU A 64 11.98 7.33 12.85
CA LEU A 64 10.79 8.11 12.51
C LEU A 64 11.01 9.08 11.35
N GLY A 65 11.61 8.62 10.26
CA GLY A 65 11.81 9.44 9.06
C GLY A 65 13.07 9.09 8.30
N GLY A 66 13.48 9.97 7.42
CA GLY A 66 14.71 9.91 6.66
C GLY A 66 14.98 11.28 6.05
N PHE A 67 16.11 11.41 5.35
CA PHE A 67 16.42 12.64 4.63
C PHE A 67 17.41 12.41 3.49
N VAL A 68 17.31 13.24 2.46
CA VAL A 68 18.30 13.37 1.39
C VAL A 68 18.86 14.79 1.41
N LYS A 69 20.10 14.94 1.88
CA LYS A 69 20.78 16.23 1.94
C LYS A 69 21.38 16.56 0.57
N MET A 70 20.73 17.46 -0.17
CA MET A 70 21.18 17.91 -1.48
C MET A 70 22.08 19.14 -1.34
N ALA A 71 23.10 19.24 -2.19
CA ALA A 71 23.99 20.39 -2.20
C ALA A 71 23.28 21.61 -2.80
N GLY A 72 23.53 22.79 -2.23
CA GLY A 72 23.11 24.07 -2.80
C GLY A 72 21.60 24.18 -3.06
N GLU A 73 20.75 23.72 -2.13
CA GLU A 73 19.29 23.84 -2.26
C GLU A 73 18.83 25.30 -2.46
N GLU A 74 19.56 26.25 -1.87
CA GLU A 74 19.30 27.69 -1.97
C GLU A 74 20.42 28.47 -2.67
N ASP A 75 21.63 27.89 -2.81
CA ASP A 75 22.78 28.56 -3.42
C ASP A 75 23.14 27.91 -4.78
N PRO A 76 22.93 28.62 -5.91
CA PRO A 76 23.26 28.11 -7.24
C PRO A 76 24.77 28.08 -7.52
N LYS A 77 25.61 28.73 -6.70
CA LYS A 77 27.06 28.79 -6.92
C LYS A 77 27.80 27.53 -6.45
N VAL A 78 27.14 26.69 -5.65
CA VAL A 78 27.70 25.43 -5.15
C VAL A 78 27.82 24.42 -6.31
N ALA A 79 28.95 23.73 -6.40
CA ALA A 79 29.15 22.70 -7.42
C ALA A 79 28.14 21.55 -7.25
N GLY A 80 27.39 21.25 -8.32
CA GLY A 80 26.32 20.25 -8.29
C GLY A 80 25.09 20.71 -7.50
N SER A 81 24.89 22.02 -7.36
CA SER A 81 23.75 22.65 -6.68
C SER A 81 22.40 22.28 -7.29
N LEU A 82 21.41 22.00 -6.44
CA LEU A 82 20.01 21.88 -6.85
C LEU A 82 19.45 23.23 -7.36
N ALA A 83 19.79 24.35 -6.72
CA ALA A 83 19.32 25.67 -7.12
C ALA A 83 19.83 26.09 -8.51
N SER A 84 20.94 25.53 -8.98
CA SER A 84 21.44 25.77 -10.35
C SER A 84 20.64 25.04 -11.45
N LYS A 85 19.76 24.10 -11.09
CA LYS A 85 18.94 23.34 -12.05
C LYS A 85 17.68 24.11 -12.46
N SER A 86 17.13 23.74 -13.63
CA SER A 86 15.86 24.30 -14.10
C SER A 86 14.70 23.98 -13.16
N ILE A 87 13.66 24.82 -13.16
CA ILE A 87 12.50 24.67 -12.29
C ILE A 87 11.84 23.28 -12.37
N PRO A 88 11.63 22.67 -13.56
CA PRO A 88 11.05 21.34 -13.64
C PRO A 88 11.90 20.27 -12.94
N VAL A 89 13.23 20.37 -13.06
CA VAL A 89 14.16 19.44 -12.40
C VAL A 89 14.10 19.60 -10.89
N ARG A 90 14.03 20.85 -10.39
CA ARG A 90 13.88 21.12 -8.96
C ARG A 90 12.55 20.60 -8.42
N LEU A 91 11.46 20.85 -9.14
CA LEU A 91 10.13 20.32 -8.77
C LEU A 91 10.13 18.80 -8.73
N LEU A 92 10.71 18.14 -9.73
CA LEU A 92 10.81 16.68 -9.74
C LEU A 92 11.71 16.17 -8.62
N ALA A 93 12.88 16.74 -8.38
CA ALA A 93 13.78 16.31 -7.32
C ALA A 93 13.18 16.49 -5.92
N LEU A 94 12.45 17.59 -5.68
CA LEU A 94 11.80 17.90 -4.41
C LEU A 94 10.44 17.20 -4.23
N GLY A 95 9.76 16.80 -5.31
CA GLY A 95 8.46 16.14 -5.28
C GLY A 95 8.51 14.62 -5.48
N SER A 96 9.66 14.08 -5.88
CA SER A 96 9.82 12.68 -6.27
C SER A 96 9.58 11.69 -5.15
N GLY A 97 9.85 12.04 -3.89
CA GLY A 97 9.54 11.18 -2.75
C GLY A 97 8.04 10.92 -2.63
N SER A 98 7.22 11.97 -2.69
CA SER A 98 5.75 11.82 -2.67
C SER A 98 5.25 11.06 -3.89
N LEU A 99 5.82 11.32 -5.07
CA LEU A 99 5.50 10.57 -6.28
C LEU A 99 5.82 9.08 -6.13
N MET A 100 6.98 8.74 -5.53
CA MET A 100 7.35 7.35 -5.27
C MET A 100 6.37 6.67 -4.32
N ASN A 101 5.87 7.37 -3.28
CA ASN A 101 4.87 6.82 -2.38
C ASN A 101 3.49 6.63 -3.03
N LEU A 102 3.19 7.34 -4.13
CA LEU A 102 2.00 7.07 -4.95
C LEU A 102 2.23 5.85 -5.86
N LEU A 103 3.42 5.73 -6.45
CA LEU A 103 3.75 4.66 -7.40
C LEU A 103 4.02 3.31 -6.73
N LEU A 104 4.61 3.30 -5.54
CA LEU A 104 4.99 2.07 -4.86
C LEU A 104 3.78 1.17 -4.56
N PRO A 105 2.67 1.64 -3.96
CA PRO A 105 1.50 0.80 -3.74
C PRO A 105 0.89 0.29 -5.04
N LEU A 106 0.87 1.11 -6.09
CA LEU A 106 0.38 0.67 -7.41
C LEU A 106 1.20 -0.51 -7.91
N LEU A 107 2.53 -0.41 -7.88
CA LEU A 107 3.42 -1.50 -8.27
C LEU A 107 3.24 -2.74 -7.37
N LEU A 108 3.24 -2.56 -6.05
CA LEU A 108 3.13 -3.66 -5.09
C LEU A 108 1.79 -4.40 -5.23
N PHE A 109 0.67 -3.67 -5.32
CA PHE A 109 -0.64 -4.28 -5.50
C PHE A 109 -0.78 -4.92 -6.87
N SER A 110 -0.30 -4.30 -7.95
CA SER A 110 -0.31 -4.93 -9.27
C SER A 110 0.44 -6.26 -9.28
N VAL A 111 1.62 -6.32 -8.66
CA VAL A 111 2.37 -7.58 -8.54
C VAL A 111 1.64 -8.58 -7.64
N ALA A 112 1.12 -8.12 -6.49
CA ALA A 112 0.40 -8.99 -5.56
C ALA A 112 -0.83 -9.64 -6.19
N PHE A 113 -1.61 -8.90 -6.99
CA PHE A 113 -2.78 -9.42 -7.70
C PHE A 113 -2.42 -10.29 -8.91
N MET A 114 -1.18 -10.21 -9.42
CA MET A 114 -0.71 -11.06 -10.51
C MET A 114 -0.27 -12.45 -10.01
N VAL A 115 0.18 -12.56 -8.75
CA VAL A 115 0.57 -13.83 -8.16
C VAL A 115 -0.69 -14.64 -7.85
N PRO A 116 -0.87 -15.85 -8.43
CA PRO A 116 -2.01 -16.70 -8.10
C PRO A 116 -2.02 -17.01 -6.60
N HIS A 117 -3.08 -16.59 -5.93
CA HIS A 117 -3.33 -16.92 -4.54
C HIS A 117 -4.65 -17.67 -4.43
N ASN A 118 -4.75 -18.58 -3.46
CA ASN A 118 -6.02 -19.18 -3.10
C ASN A 118 -6.92 -18.06 -2.57
N ILE A 119 -7.92 -17.70 -3.35
CA ILE A 119 -8.93 -16.77 -2.91
C ILE A 119 -9.75 -17.54 -1.89
N VAL A 120 -9.58 -17.23 -0.60
CA VAL A 120 -10.50 -17.72 0.43
C VAL A 120 -11.80 -16.99 0.16
N TYR A 121 -12.67 -17.59 -0.63
CA TYR A 121 -14.06 -17.19 -0.69
C TYR A 121 -14.58 -17.34 0.73
N GLY A 122 -14.80 -16.21 1.42
CA GLY A 122 -15.54 -16.24 2.68
C GLY A 122 -16.88 -16.93 2.40
N GLN A 123 -17.30 -17.82 3.29
CA GLN A 123 -18.62 -18.44 3.17
C GLN A 123 -19.68 -17.34 3.12
N VAL A 124 -20.66 -17.46 2.23
CA VAL A 124 -21.75 -16.47 2.16
C VAL A 124 -22.66 -16.68 3.35
N GLN A 125 -22.35 -15.97 4.43
CA GLN A 125 -23.07 -16.08 5.69
C GLN A 125 -24.24 -15.10 5.75
N VAL A 126 -25.38 -15.59 6.21
CA VAL A 126 -26.57 -14.79 6.49
C VAL A 126 -26.34 -13.99 7.76
N ASP A 127 -26.23 -12.68 7.64
CA ASP A 127 -26.06 -11.79 8.80
C ASP A 127 -27.39 -11.55 9.52
N GLU A 128 -28.42 -11.16 8.78
CA GLU A 128 -29.76 -10.91 9.31
C GLU A 128 -30.84 -11.38 8.33
N VAL A 129 -31.99 -11.79 8.86
CA VAL A 129 -33.17 -12.17 8.08
C VAL A 129 -34.33 -11.23 8.40
N ALA A 130 -34.80 -10.50 7.39
CA ALA A 130 -35.93 -9.60 7.54
C ALA A 130 -37.21 -10.34 7.97
N ALA A 131 -37.95 -9.78 8.92
CA ALA A 131 -39.21 -10.34 9.40
C ALA A 131 -40.25 -10.45 8.26
N ASN A 132 -41.06 -11.50 8.29
CA ASN A 132 -42.11 -11.80 7.27
C ASN A 132 -41.58 -11.98 5.83
N SER A 133 -40.28 -12.17 5.64
CA SER A 133 -39.68 -12.42 4.33
C SER A 133 -39.85 -13.87 3.85
N PRO A 134 -39.68 -14.16 2.55
CA PRO A 134 -39.57 -15.53 2.05
C PRO A 134 -38.47 -16.35 2.74
N ALA A 135 -37.33 -15.71 3.04
CA ALA A 135 -36.21 -16.31 3.77
C ALA A 135 -36.62 -16.74 5.19
N ALA A 136 -37.31 -15.87 5.92
CA ALA A 136 -37.82 -16.20 7.26
C ALA A 136 -38.82 -17.37 7.22
N ARG A 137 -39.72 -17.40 6.23
CA ARG A 137 -40.68 -18.51 6.04
C ARG A 137 -39.99 -19.82 5.66
N ALA A 138 -38.86 -19.75 4.97
CA ALA A 138 -38.04 -20.91 4.61
C ALA A 138 -37.18 -21.43 5.77
N GLY A 139 -37.19 -20.76 6.92
CA GLY A 139 -36.45 -21.19 8.11
C GLY A 139 -34.98 -20.77 8.13
N ILE A 140 -34.57 -19.87 7.23
CA ILE A 140 -33.20 -19.33 7.21
C ILE A 140 -33.00 -18.46 8.46
N VAL A 141 -31.86 -18.62 9.11
CA VAL A 141 -31.49 -17.85 10.32
C VAL A 141 -30.14 -17.16 10.16
N SER A 142 -29.89 -16.17 11.01
CA SER A 142 -28.57 -15.55 11.13
C SER A 142 -27.53 -16.60 11.49
N GLY A 143 -26.40 -16.58 10.79
CA GLY A 143 -25.31 -17.53 10.92
C GLY A 143 -25.30 -18.64 9.86
N ASP A 144 -26.41 -18.88 9.15
CA ASP A 144 -26.46 -19.87 8.06
C ASP A 144 -25.48 -19.51 6.95
N SER A 145 -24.84 -20.52 6.36
CA SER A 145 -23.95 -20.34 5.21
C SER A 145 -24.62 -20.88 3.96
N ILE A 146 -24.76 -20.06 2.93
CA ILE A 146 -25.31 -20.45 1.63
C ILE A 146 -24.17 -21.03 0.80
N LEU A 147 -24.25 -22.33 0.53
CA LEU A 147 -23.28 -23.08 -0.25
C LEU A 147 -23.73 -23.20 -1.71
N GLU A 148 -25.03 -23.42 -1.93
CA GLU A 148 -25.58 -23.60 -3.27
C GLU A 148 -26.93 -22.91 -3.47
N ILE A 149 -27.20 -22.51 -4.71
CA ILE A 149 -28.51 -22.03 -5.15
C ILE A 149 -28.96 -22.79 -6.39
N ASN A 150 -30.08 -23.51 -6.27
CA ASN A 150 -30.62 -24.38 -7.32
C ASN A 150 -29.57 -25.38 -7.85
N GLY A 151 -28.72 -25.92 -6.97
CA GLY A 151 -27.64 -26.85 -7.31
C GLY A 151 -26.42 -26.22 -7.98
N ASN A 152 -26.33 -24.88 -8.01
CA ASN A 152 -25.13 -24.17 -8.47
C ASN A 152 -24.36 -23.64 -7.26
N GLU A 153 -23.05 -23.90 -7.23
CA GLU A 153 -22.16 -23.47 -6.16
C GLU A 153 -22.07 -21.94 -6.08
N VAL A 154 -22.16 -21.41 -4.86
CA VAL A 154 -22.10 -19.98 -4.56
C VAL A 154 -20.77 -19.67 -3.90
N ASN A 155 -19.97 -18.82 -4.54
CA ASN A 155 -18.64 -18.47 -4.04
C ASN A 155 -18.59 -17.07 -3.42
N ASN A 156 -19.58 -16.22 -3.68
CA ASN A 156 -19.64 -14.87 -3.14
C ASN A 156 -21.07 -14.31 -3.10
N ILE A 157 -21.26 -13.20 -2.39
CA ILE A 157 -22.55 -12.50 -2.28
C ILE A 157 -23.09 -12.09 -3.66
N GLY A 158 -22.20 -11.75 -4.60
CA GLY A 158 -22.58 -11.40 -5.97
C GLY A 158 -23.25 -12.57 -6.72
N ASP A 159 -22.82 -13.81 -6.47
CA ASP A 159 -23.46 -15.01 -7.01
C ASP A 159 -24.87 -15.17 -6.42
N VAL A 160 -25.04 -15.01 -5.10
CA VAL A 160 -26.37 -15.03 -4.45
C VAL A 160 -27.29 -13.99 -5.06
N GLN A 161 -26.85 -12.73 -5.13
CA GLN A 161 -27.65 -11.65 -5.68
C GLN A 161 -28.05 -11.92 -7.13
N ARG A 162 -27.11 -12.40 -7.95
CA ARG A 162 -27.37 -12.75 -9.35
C ARG A 162 -28.39 -13.88 -9.46
N HIS A 163 -28.21 -14.98 -8.73
CA HIS A 163 -29.12 -16.12 -8.79
C HIS A 163 -30.52 -15.76 -8.28
N ILE A 164 -30.65 -14.97 -7.21
CA ILE A 164 -31.95 -14.50 -6.71
C ILE A 164 -32.61 -13.56 -7.72
N GLN A 165 -31.87 -12.61 -8.31
CA GLN A 165 -32.41 -11.70 -9.33
C GLN A 165 -32.91 -12.43 -10.57
N LEU A 166 -32.18 -13.44 -11.04
CA LEU A 166 -32.59 -14.25 -12.19
C LEU A 166 -33.84 -15.11 -11.92
N ASN A 167 -34.14 -15.39 -10.65
CA ASN A 167 -35.26 -16.24 -10.23
C ASN A 167 -36.35 -15.46 -9.46
N LEU A 168 -36.47 -14.14 -9.68
CA LEU A 168 -37.48 -13.33 -9.01
C LEU A 168 -38.90 -13.86 -9.28
N GLY A 169 -39.67 -14.01 -8.21
CA GLY A 169 -41.04 -14.54 -8.27
C GLY A 169 -41.13 -16.05 -8.47
N GLN A 170 -39.99 -16.76 -8.57
CA GLN A 170 -39.93 -18.22 -8.64
C GLN A 170 -39.35 -18.79 -7.33
N PRO A 171 -39.71 -20.03 -6.96
CA PRO A 171 -39.08 -20.71 -5.83
C PRO A 171 -37.62 -21.02 -6.14
N VAL A 172 -36.78 -20.93 -5.10
CA VAL A 172 -35.35 -21.19 -5.16
C VAL A 172 -34.97 -22.17 -4.05
N THR A 173 -34.12 -23.13 -4.36
CA THR A 173 -33.58 -24.11 -3.40
C THR A 173 -32.20 -23.64 -2.93
N LEU A 174 -31.98 -23.64 -1.61
CA LEU A 174 -30.71 -23.27 -0.99
C LEU A 174 -30.13 -24.50 -0.28
N LEU A 175 -28.81 -24.65 -0.33
CA LEU A 175 -28.03 -25.56 0.51
C LEU A 175 -27.17 -24.75 1.48
#